data_AF-A0A7Y3MY19-F1
#
_entry.id   AF-A0A7Y3MY19-F1
#
_cell.length_a   1.000
_cell.length_b   1.000
_cell.length_c   1.000
_cell.angle_alpha   90.00
_cell.angle_beta   90.00
_cell.angle_gamma   90.00
#
_symmetry.space_group_name_H-M   'P 1'
#
loop_
_entity.id
_entity.type
_entity.pdbx_description
1 polymer ?
#
loop_
_entity_poly.entity_id
_entity_poly.type
_entity_poly.pdbx_seq_one_letter_code
_entity_poly.pdbx_strand_id
1 'polypeptide(L)'
;MTRVGGKATGAPGGVGRFALTLSTVAALAVSSGAQLKPGGNGEVAPRGAAIPSSNSDRGAEDGFDHAVHAGLFPTCTGCHTGAVQRGDALFPAAASCAACHDGEDLEEVDWEGSTPEPSILAFEHDAHIDAIAEADETTVCTSCHTEPSEASPAVAPRFEGCTGCHAHEVEDHTGGASCATCHTSLATVPALSQASVDFVRPADHDTPEFLAGLHGDEELFEQSRCATCHTSDRCAACHVDAGISQISELGAWPASTFLPAWENTYPVPASHEASGFDRAHWSTGGTASDCSTCHTRNDCTTCHTPPLDRWYGMADLTPRSAALAPGAELERRSPAGHATPGFGVHHQVEAEVSAGACATCHTEDSCAACHEGVRSPVYHEPGYEAGHAADAASRFMDCSACHDTVVFCRACHSESGIMDQSVGAAYHDAEPLWLLRHGQAARQTLEGCVSCHEQRDCTRCHSSLGAFRVSPHGPGFDPALAQDKNPRACTLCHLTDPIGR
;
A
#
# COMPACT_ATOMS: atom_id res chain seq x y z
N MET A 1 -7.03 23.18 -50.85
CA MET A 1 -7.82 23.63 -52.01
C MET A 1 -8.45 22.43 -52.70
N THR A 2 -9.77 22.48 -52.84
CA THR A 2 -10.63 21.82 -53.84
C THR A 2 -10.96 20.33 -53.72
N ARG A 3 -12.20 20.09 -53.25
CA ARG A 3 -13.06 18.91 -53.45
C ARG A 3 -13.41 18.68 -54.92
N VAL A 4 -13.56 17.41 -55.31
CA VAL A 4 -14.64 16.81 -56.14
C VAL A 4 -14.63 15.31 -55.79
N GLY A 5 -15.68 14.53 -55.53
CA GLY A 5 -17.12 14.60 -55.77
C GLY A 5 -17.56 13.24 -56.32
N GLY A 6 -18.43 12.51 -55.61
CA GLY A 6 -18.99 11.23 -56.08
C GLY A 6 -20.21 10.80 -55.26
N LYS A 7 -21.40 10.89 -55.86
CA LYS A 7 -22.71 10.44 -55.34
C LYS A 7 -23.03 9.03 -55.89
N ALA A 8 -23.68 8.19 -55.08
CA ALA A 8 -24.65 7.15 -55.48
C ALA A 8 -25.39 6.66 -54.20
N THR A 9 -26.64 7.09 -53.93
CA THR A 9 -27.93 6.41 -54.20
C THR A 9 -28.16 5.09 -53.44
N GLY A 10 -29.18 5.07 -52.56
CA GLY A 10 -29.82 3.83 -52.08
C GLY A 10 -30.51 3.93 -50.72
N ALA A 11 -31.81 4.19 -50.71
CA ALA A 11 -32.78 3.80 -49.67
C ALA A 11 -33.80 2.86 -50.35
N PRO A 12 -34.59 1.98 -49.69
CA PRO A 12 -35.25 2.22 -48.38
C PRO A 12 -35.48 0.98 -47.46
N GLY A 13 -35.97 1.25 -46.24
CA GLY A 13 -37.05 0.47 -45.63
C GLY A 13 -36.69 -0.50 -44.49
N GLY A 14 -37.43 -0.41 -43.38
CA GLY A 14 -37.59 -1.53 -42.43
C GLY A 14 -37.59 -1.15 -40.96
N VAL A 15 -38.66 -0.51 -40.48
CA VAL A 15 -38.98 -0.38 -39.05
C VAL A 15 -39.37 -1.75 -38.48
N GLY A 16 -38.53 -2.32 -37.62
CA GLY A 16 -38.82 -3.53 -36.84
C GLY A 16 -38.83 -3.21 -35.35
N ARG A 17 -40.03 -3.11 -34.77
CA ARG A 17 -40.27 -3.04 -33.33
C ARG A 17 -39.87 -4.37 -32.68
N PHE A 18 -38.87 -4.37 -31.81
CA PHE A 18 -38.62 -5.48 -30.89
C PHE A 18 -39.22 -5.14 -29.52
N ALA A 19 -40.18 -5.96 -29.10
CA ALA A 19 -40.78 -5.94 -27.78
C ALA A 19 -39.81 -6.62 -26.79
N LEU A 20 -39.39 -5.87 -25.76
CA LEU A 20 -38.72 -6.41 -24.58
C LEU A 20 -39.78 -7.00 -23.65
N THR A 21 -39.80 -8.32 -23.53
CA THR A 21 -40.52 -9.05 -22.48
C THR A 21 -39.70 -9.01 -21.19
N LEU A 22 -40.27 -8.42 -20.14
CA LEU A 22 -39.78 -8.56 -18.76
C LEU A 22 -39.96 -10.03 -18.32
N SER A 23 -38.86 -10.72 -18.05
CA SER A 23 -38.86 -11.93 -17.23
C SER A 23 -38.41 -11.58 -15.82
N THR A 24 -39.34 -11.69 -14.88
CA THR A 24 -39.12 -11.69 -13.44
C THR A 24 -38.31 -12.94 -13.04
N VAL A 25 -37.11 -12.73 -12.51
CA VAL A 25 -36.34 -13.78 -11.82
C VAL A 25 -36.52 -13.57 -10.32
N ALA A 26 -37.14 -14.54 -9.66
CA ALA A 26 -37.29 -14.61 -8.22
C ALA A 26 -35.93 -14.86 -7.56
N ALA A 27 -35.51 -13.97 -6.66
CA ALA A 27 -34.35 -14.16 -5.81
C ALA A 27 -34.69 -15.17 -4.70
N LEU A 28 -34.01 -16.32 -4.69
CA LEU A 28 -33.95 -17.24 -3.56
C LEU A 28 -32.98 -16.66 -2.53
N ALA A 29 -33.50 -16.24 -1.38
CA ALA A 29 -32.72 -15.92 -0.20
C ALA A 29 -32.22 -17.23 0.46
N VAL A 30 -30.91 -17.48 0.41
CA VAL A 30 -30.23 -18.45 1.28
C VAL A 30 -29.71 -17.69 2.49
N SER A 31 -30.34 -17.94 3.63
CA SER A 31 -29.89 -17.52 4.94
C SER A 31 -28.73 -18.41 5.42
N SER A 32 -27.58 -17.83 5.69
CA SER A 32 -26.57 -18.41 6.59
C SER A 32 -25.84 -17.29 7.31
N GLY A 33 -26.08 -17.21 8.61
CA GLY A 33 -25.52 -16.21 9.50
C GLY A 33 -24.08 -16.50 9.88
N ALA A 34 -23.29 -15.44 9.96
CA ALA A 34 -22.16 -15.34 10.87
C ALA A 34 -22.21 -13.92 11.45
N GLN A 35 -22.60 -13.84 12.73
CA GLN A 35 -22.62 -12.61 13.52
C GLN A 35 -21.19 -12.23 13.89
N LEU A 36 -20.68 -11.13 13.33
CA LEU A 36 -19.54 -10.40 13.90
C LEU A 36 -20.09 -9.33 14.85
N LYS A 37 -19.66 -9.41 16.11
CA LYS A 37 -19.99 -8.44 17.17
C LYS A 37 -19.24 -7.13 16.91
N PRO A 38 -19.90 -5.96 16.93
CA PRO A 38 -19.20 -4.70 17.13
C PRO A 38 -18.90 -4.55 18.63
N GLY A 39 -17.61 -4.47 18.97
CA GLY A 39 -17.15 -4.10 20.30
C GLY A 39 -16.85 -2.61 20.36
N GLY A 40 -17.34 -1.96 21.43
CA GLY A 40 -16.76 -0.72 21.95
C GLY A 40 -17.40 0.58 21.48
N ASN A 41 -18.54 0.94 22.07
CA ASN A 41 -19.06 2.30 22.04
C ASN A 41 -18.14 3.22 22.85
N GLY A 42 -17.30 3.99 22.16
CA GLY A 42 -16.77 5.24 22.68
C GLY A 42 -17.63 6.37 22.13
N GLU A 43 -18.56 6.88 22.93
CA GLU A 43 -19.35 8.07 22.61
C GLU A 43 -18.42 9.27 22.32
N VAL A 44 -18.26 9.62 21.04
CA VAL A 44 -17.71 10.90 20.61
C VAL A 44 -18.85 11.90 20.61
N ALA A 45 -18.81 12.85 21.54
CA ALA A 45 -19.75 13.94 21.64
C ALA A 45 -19.75 14.80 20.36
N PRO A 46 -20.90 15.32 19.89
CA PRO A 46 -20.93 16.30 18.81
C PRO A 46 -20.28 17.59 19.31
N ARG A 47 -19.08 17.90 18.80
CA ARG A 47 -18.45 19.21 18.99
C ARG A 47 -19.13 20.24 18.08
N GLY A 48 -20.35 20.62 18.43
CA GLY A 48 -20.98 21.87 18.04
C GLY A 48 -20.83 22.87 19.16
N ALA A 49 -19.60 23.33 19.41
CA ALA A 49 -19.35 24.47 20.28
C ALA A 49 -18.84 25.60 19.39
N ALA A 50 -19.69 26.61 19.18
CA ALA A 50 -19.29 27.87 18.57
C ALA A 50 -18.07 28.39 19.34
N ILE A 51 -16.93 28.48 18.65
CA ILE A 51 -15.77 29.19 19.16
C ILE A 51 -16.08 30.68 18.96
N PRO A 52 -15.98 31.53 19.99
CA PRO A 52 -16.18 32.97 19.80
C PRO A 52 -15.13 33.48 18.81
N SER A 53 -15.58 34.09 17.73
CA SER A 53 -14.73 34.75 16.74
C SER A 53 -14.05 35.94 17.41
N SER A 54 -12.87 35.73 18.01
CA SER A 54 -12.30 36.67 18.97
C SER A 54 -11.61 37.90 18.36
N ASN A 55 -11.81 38.19 17.07
CA ASN A 55 -11.28 39.41 16.43
C ASN A 55 -12.29 40.21 15.60
N SER A 56 -13.49 39.69 15.31
CA SER A 56 -14.53 40.45 14.59
C SER A 56 -15.43 41.29 15.50
N ASP A 57 -15.46 40.99 16.80
CA ASP A 57 -16.40 41.61 17.73
C ASP A 57 -15.95 42.98 18.29
N ARG A 58 -14.73 43.45 17.96
CA ARG A 58 -14.26 44.80 18.37
C ARG A 58 -14.35 45.87 17.28
N GLY A 59 -14.45 45.48 16.01
CA GLY A 59 -14.56 46.44 14.90
C GLY A 59 -15.98 46.89 14.57
N ALA A 60 -16.98 46.37 15.29
CA ALA A 60 -18.40 46.65 15.04
C ALA A 60 -18.93 47.87 15.81
N GLU A 61 -18.20 48.39 16.81
CA GLU A 61 -18.67 49.52 17.62
C GLU A 61 -18.24 50.91 17.08
N ASP A 62 -17.25 50.97 16.17
CA ASP A 62 -16.73 52.22 15.57
C ASP A 62 -16.92 52.25 14.03
N GLY A 63 -18.17 52.11 13.58
CA GLY A 63 -18.50 52.14 12.15
C GLY A 63 -18.40 53.55 11.52
N PHE A 64 -17.91 53.65 10.30
CA PHE A 64 -17.91 54.90 9.52
C PHE A 64 -19.31 55.19 8.94
N ASP A 65 -19.95 56.27 9.39
CA ASP A 65 -21.29 56.69 8.92
C ASP A 65 -21.21 57.46 7.60
N HIS A 66 -21.55 56.79 6.49
CA HIS A 66 -21.56 57.38 5.15
C HIS A 66 -22.62 58.47 4.98
N ALA A 67 -23.75 58.40 5.70
CA ALA A 67 -24.83 59.37 5.56
C ALA A 67 -24.45 60.74 6.17
N VAL A 68 -23.70 60.73 7.26
CA VAL A 68 -23.15 61.95 7.88
C VAL A 68 -22.09 62.60 6.98
N HIS A 69 -21.34 61.79 6.23
CA HIS A 69 -20.22 62.25 5.40
C HIS A 69 -20.59 62.57 3.95
N ALA A 70 -21.78 62.19 3.48
CA ALA A 70 -22.24 62.37 2.09
C ALA A 70 -22.21 63.84 1.60
N GLY A 71 -22.34 64.81 2.50
CA GLY A 71 -22.29 66.24 2.15
C GLY A 71 -20.88 66.76 1.82
N LEU A 72 -19.83 66.13 2.37
CA LEU A 72 -18.43 66.46 2.09
C LEU A 72 -17.85 65.60 0.96
N PHE A 73 -18.30 64.35 0.85
CA PHE A 73 -17.80 63.37 -0.11
C PHE A 73 -18.93 62.90 -1.02
N PRO A 74 -19.21 63.62 -2.13
CA PRO A 74 -20.34 63.31 -3.02
C PRO A 74 -20.09 62.11 -3.93
N THR A 75 -18.87 61.56 -3.98
CA THR A 75 -18.49 60.41 -4.82
C THR A 75 -17.89 59.29 -3.98
N CYS A 76 -18.25 58.05 -4.28
CA CYS A 76 -17.70 56.86 -3.60
C CYS A 76 -16.18 56.74 -3.79
N THR A 77 -15.69 57.05 -5.00
CA THR A 77 -14.27 57.01 -5.37
C THR A 77 -13.43 58.09 -4.68
N GLY A 78 -14.05 59.07 -4.01
CA GLY A 78 -13.34 60.09 -3.24
C GLY A 78 -12.55 59.49 -2.07
N CYS A 79 -13.03 58.38 -1.50
CA CYS A 79 -12.34 57.61 -0.46
C CYS A 79 -11.92 56.22 -0.94
N HIS A 80 -12.69 55.60 -1.84
CA HIS A 80 -12.46 54.22 -2.34
C HIS A 80 -11.74 54.20 -3.69
N THR A 81 -10.62 54.90 -3.80
CA THR A 81 -9.85 55.01 -5.06
C THR A 81 -9.41 53.66 -5.62
N GLY A 82 -9.03 52.72 -4.74
CA GLY A 82 -8.68 51.34 -5.12
C GLY A 82 -9.80 50.54 -5.79
N ALA A 83 -11.05 51.02 -5.78
CA ALA A 83 -12.15 50.38 -6.51
C ALA A 83 -12.04 50.59 -8.03
N VAL A 84 -11.53 51.74 -8.48
CA VAL A 84 -11.42 52.11 -9.90
C VAL A 84 -9.98 52.12 -10.41
N GLN A 85 -9.00 52.13 -9.50
CA GLN A 85 -7.59 52.17 -9.83
C GLN A 85 -6.85 50.98 -9.22
N ARG A 86 -6.46 50.05 -10.07
CA ARG A 86 -5.71 48.86 -9.66
C ARG A 86 -4.42 49.23 -8.95
N GLY A 87 -4.21 48.66 -7.77
CA GLY A 87 -2.99 48.83 -6.96
C GLY A 87 -3.10 49.92 -5.89
N ASP A 88 -4.14 50.75 -5.94
CA ASP A 88 -4.45 51.69 -4.86
C ASP A 88 -5.23 50.98 -3.73
N ALA A 89 -5.15 51.52 -2.52
CA ALA A 89 -5.88 50.97 -1.39
C ALA A 89 -7.39 51.19 -1.56
N LEU A 90 -8.19 50.13 -1.30
CA LEU A 90 -9.64 50.23 -1.36
C LEU A 90 -10.21 51.12 -0.24
N PHE A 91 -9.55 51.15 0.92
CA PHE A 91 -9.94 51.97 2.07
C PHE A 91 -8.96 53.12 2.30
N PRO A 92 -9.44 54.29 2.75
CA PRO A 92 -8.57 55.44 3.00
C PRO A 92 -7.63 55.19 4.19
N ALA A 93 -6.44 55.80 4.13
CA ALA A 93 -5.48 55.77 5.22
C ALA A 93 -5.97 56.56 6.45
N ALA A 94 -5.51 56.17 7.65
CA ALA A 94 -5.75 56.86 8.93
C ALA A 94 -5.58 58.39 8.84
N ALA A 95 -4.54 58.82 8.14
CA ALA A 95 -4.20 60.24 7.96
C ALA A 95 -5.31 61.05 7.25
N SER A 96 -6.14 60.41 6.42
CA SER A 96 -7.25 61.10 5.74
C SER A 96 -8.35 61.50 6.72
N CYS A 97 -8.59 60.69 7.76
CA CYS A 97 -9.58 60.97 8.80
C CYS A 97 -9.07 62.05 9.76
N ALA A 98 -7.79 61.94 10.15
CA ALA A 98 -7.11 62.87 11.05
C ALA A 98 -6.96 64.30 10.47
N ALA A 99 -7.25 64.51 9.18
CA ALA A 99 -7.28 65.86 8.59
C ALA A 99 -8.44 66.73 9.09
N CYS A 100 -9.50 66.09 9.61
CA CYS A 100 -10.65 66.77 10.22
C CYS A 100 -10.90 66.29 11.66
N HIS A 101 -10.64 65.01 11.96
CA HIS A 101 -10.75 64.38 13.28
C HIS A 101 -9.41 64.42 14.02
N ASP A 102 -8.90 65.63 14.27
CA ASP A 102 -7.59 65.90 14.88
C ASP A 102 -7.66 66.16 16.40
N GLY A 103 -8.86 66.13 16.99
CA GLY A 103 -9.10 66.46 18.38
C GLY A 103 -9.17 67.97 18.66
N GLU A 104 -8.94 68.83 17.67
CA GLU A 104 -9.10 70.30 17.75
C GLU A 104 -10.40 70.76 17.06
N ASP A 105 -10.61 70.37 15.80
CA ASP A 105 -11.77 70.74 14.99
C ASP A 105 -12.92 69.74 15.14
N LEU A 106 -12.63 68.44 15.17
CA LEU A 106 -13.59 67.36 15.46
C LEU A 106 -12.95 66.30 16.39
N GLU A 107 -13.80 65.52 17.06
CA GLU A 107 -13.37 64.42 17.94
C GLU A 107 -12.46 63.43 17.20
N GLU A 108 -11.34 63.05 17.83
CA GLU A 108 -10.39 62.10 17.27
C GLU A 108 -11.05 60.72 17.09
N VAL A 109 -10.76 60.05 15.98
CA VAL A 109 -11.29 58.71 15.66
C VAL A 109 -10.17 57.68 15.64
N ASP A 110 -10.43 56.51 16.20
CA ASP A 110 -9.49 55.39 16.25
C ASP A 110 -9.55 54.55 14.97
N TRP A 111 -9.28 55.18 13.82
CA TRP A 111 -9.22 54.50 12.52
C TRP A 111 -7.78 54.16 12.15
N GLU A 112 -7.41 52.89 12.25
CA GLU A 112 -6.07 52.40 11.86
C GLU A 112 -5.95 52.01 10.38
N GLY A 113 -7.06 52.06 9.63
CA GLY A 113 -7.14 51.50 8.28
C GLY A 113 -7.66 50.06 8.26
N SER A 114 -8.02 49.57 7.07
CA SER A 114 -8.41 48.17 6.87
C SER A 114 -7.20 47.35 6.43
N THR A 115 -7.01 46.19 7.05
CA THR A 115 -6.09 45.16 6.55
C THR A 115 -6.90 44.24 5.64
N PRO A 116 -6.56 44.10 4.35
CA PRO A 116 -7.25 43.15 3.49
C PRO A 116 -7.09 41.74 4.05
N GLU A 117 -8.22 41.09 4.36
CA GLU A 117 -8.21 39.69 4.70
C GLU A 117 -7.82 38.88 3.45
N PRO A 118 -6.83 37.97 3.54
CA PRO A 118 -6.49 37.10 2.42
C PRO A 118 -7.73 36.31 2.00
N SER A 119 -7.95 36.19 0.69
CA SER A 119 -9.09 35.45 0.13
C SER A 119 -8.66 34.70 -1.13
N ILE A 120 -9.25 33.53 -1.34
CA ILE A 120 -9.14 32.80 -2.61
C ILE A 120 -10.06 33.36 -3.68
N LEU A 121 -10.99 34.27 -3.36
CA LEU A 121 -11.87 34.88 -4.33
C LEU A 121 -11.06 35.79 -5.28
N ALA A 122 -11.05 35.45 -6.56
CA ALA A 122 -10.44 36.24 -7.63
C ALA A 122 -11.42 37.33 -8.07
N PHE A 123 -11.57 38.38 -7.27
CA PHE A 123 -12.45 39.52 -7.56
C PHE A 123 -11.66 40.81 -7.76
N GLU A 124 -11.92 41.49 -8.88
CA GLU A 124 -11.25 42.73 -9.27
C GLU A 124 -12.30 43.81 -9.56
N HIS A 125 -12.35 44.86 -8.73
CA HIS A 125 -13.37 45.91 -8.82
C HIS A 125 -13.30 46.69 -10.14
N ASP A 126 -12.10 47.03 -10.61
CA ASP A 126 -11.85 47.79 -11.84
C ASP A 126 -12.42 47.05 -13.06
N ALA A 127 -12.15 45.75 -13.17
CA ALA A 127 -12.66 44.93 -14.26
C ALA A 127 -14.20 44.81 -14.24
N HIS A 128 -14.81 44.70 -13.06
CA HIS A 128 -16.28 44.62 -12.94
C HIS A 128 -16.94 45.96 -13.24
N ILE A 129 -16.35 47.07 -12.79
CA ILE A 129 -16.81 48.43 -13.11
C ILE A 129 -16.78 48.65 -14.62
N ASP A 130 -15.68 48.35 -15.29
CA ASP A 130 -15.54 48.47 -16.75
C ASP A 130 -16.60 47.65 -17.50
N ALA A 131 -16.95 46.47 -16.97
CA ALA A 131 -17.95 45.58 -17.58
C ALA A 131 -19.41 46.10 -17.45
N ILE A 132 -19.70 46.96 -16.47
CA ILE A 132 -21.05 47.48 -16.19
C ILE A 132 -21.18 49.01 -16.37
N ALA A 133 -20.11 49.69 -16.81
CA ALA A 133 -19.96 51.14 -16.89
C ALA A 133 -20.84 51.87 -17.93
N GLU A 134 -21.90 51.25 -18.46
CA GLU A 134 -22.90 51.98 -19.27
C GLU A 134 -23.77 52.93 -18.42
N ALA A 135 -23.58 52.98 -17.10
CA ALA A 135 -24.31 53.80 -16.14
C ALA A 135 -23.43 54.91 -15.50
N ASP A 136 -24.06 55.92 -14.88
CA ASP A 136 -23.38 56.94 -14.06
C ASP A 136 -22.60 56.30 -12.89
N GLU A 137 -21.49 56.89 -12.47
CA GLU A 137 -20.55 56.34 -11.46
C GLU A 137 -21.25 55.90 -10.16
N THR A 138 -22.23 56.68 -9.69
CA THR A 138 -23.01 56.37 -8.49
C THR A 138 -23.93 55.15 -8.71
N THR A 139 -24.43 54.99 -9.92
CA THR A 139 -25.31 53.87 -10.31
C THR A 139 -24.53 52.57 -10.47
N VAL A 140 -23.25 52.65 -10.84
CA VAL A 140 -22.35 51.50 -10.98
C VAL A 140 -22.00 50.88 -9.63
N CYS A 141 -21.70 51.67 -8.59
CA CYS A 141 -21.38 51.11 -7.28
C CYS A 141 -22.62 50.50 -6.59
N THR A 142 -23.77 51.16 -6.73
CA THR A 142 -25.02 50.77 -6.07
C THR A 142 -25.72 49.57 -6.70
N SER A 143 -25.27 49.10 -7.88
CA SER A 143 -25.75 47.84 -8.46
C SER A 143 -25.28 46.61 -7.68
N CYS A 144 -24.18 46.74 -6.92
CA CYS A 144 -23.62 45.67 -6.09
C CYS A 144 -23.64 46.01 -4.59
N HIS A 145 -23.41 47.27 -4.23
CA HIS A 145 -23.42 47.74 -2.84
C HIS A 145 -24.76 48.39 -2.49
N THR A 146 -25.56 47.70 -1.67
CA THR A 146 -26.74 48.32 -1.05
C THR A 146 -26.34 49.09 0.21
N GLU A 147 -27.13 50.10 0.59
CA GLU A 147 -26.92 50.89 1.81
C GLU A 147 -26.57 50.01 3.03
N PRO A 148 -25.44 50.26 3.71
CA PRO A 148 -25.05 49.50 4.87
C PRO A 148 -26.10 49.66 5.98
N SER A 149 -26.45 48.54 6.63
CA SER A 149 -27.33 48.56 7.80
C SER A 149 -26.49 48.30 9.05
N GLU A 150 -26.97 48.74 10.21
CA GLU A 150 -26.31 48.46 11.51
C GLU A 150 -26.06 46.96 11.79
N ALA A 151 -26.70 46.07 11.03
CA ALA A 151 -26.54 44.62 11.14
C ALA A 151 -25.43 44.03 10.22
N SER A 152 -24.87 44.78 9.27
CA SER A 152 -23.82 44.31 8.36
C SER A 152 -23.04 45.49 7.77
N PRO A 153 -21.96 45.94 8.44
CA PRO A 153 -21.17 47.11 8.01
C PRO A 153 -20.31 46.84 6.76
N ALA A 154 -20.18 45.58 6.32
CA ALA A 154 -19.55 45.20 5.07
C ALA A 154 -20.44 44.21 4.32
N VAL A 155 -20.76 44.52 3.06
CA VAL A 155 -21.36 43.55 2.14
C VAL A 155 -20.24 42.58 1.74
N ALA A 156 -20.00 41.56 2.56
CA ALA A 156 -19.21 40.42 2.10
C ALA A 156 -19.91 39.86 0.85
N PRO A 157 -19.22 39.71 -0.29
CA PRO A 157 -19.84 39.19 -1.50
C PRO A 157 -20.37 37.78 -1.22
N ARG A 158 -21.70 37.65 -1.22
CA ARG A 158 -22.39 36.37 -1.11
C ARG A 158 -22.52 35.75 -2.50
N PHE A 159 -22.51 34.42 -2.55
CA PHE A 159 -22.66 33.67 -3.80
C PHE A 159 -23.88 34.14 -4.64
N GLU A 160 -25.01 34.43 -3.98
CA GLU A 160 -26.23 34.91 -4.65
C GLU A 160 -26.07 36.29 -5.30
N GLY A 161 -25.12 37.11 -4.82
CA GLY A 161 -24.80 38.39 -5.43
C GLY A 161 -24.09 38.20 -6.77
N CYS A 162 -23.16 37.25 -6.84
CA CYS A 162 -22.43 36.94 -8.08
C CYS A 162 -23.35 36.29 -9.11
N THR A 163 -24.17 35.32 -8.69
CA THR A 163 -25.04 34.57 -9.61
C THR A 163 -26.24 35.36 -10.14
N GLY A 164 -26.51 36.53 -9.56
CA GLY A 164 -27.47 37.49 -10.13
C GLY A 164 -27.07 38.00 -11.52
N CYS A 165 -25.76 38.02 -11.83
CA CYS A 165 -25.23 38.44 -13.13
C CYS A 165 -24.45 37.32 -13.85
N HIS A 166 -23.73 36.47 -13.11
CA HIS A 166 -22.96 35.36 -13.66
C HIS A 166 -23.78 34.06 -13.60
N ALA A 167 -24.20 33.56 -14.75
CA ALA A 167 -24.92 32.28 -14.80
C ALA A 167 -24.02 31.14 -14.24
N HIS A 168 -24.49 30.48 -13.18
CA HIS A 168 -23.90 29.27 -12.63
C HIS A 168 -24.95 28.15 -12.69
N GLU A 169 -24.55 26.98 -13.17
CA GLU A 169 -25.49 25.90 -13.54
C GLU A 169 -26.08 25.16 -12.33
N VAL A 170 -25.70 25.54 -11.12
CA VAL A 170 -26.08 24.84 -9.89
C VAL A 170 -26.80 25.76 -8.90
N GLU A 171 -27.65 25.14 -8.09
CA GLU A 171 -28.52 25.83 -7.14
C GLU A 171 -27.78 26.35 -5.90
N ASP A 172 -26.57 25.85 -5.63
CA ASP A 172 -25.74 26.23 -4.50
C ASP A 172 -24.26 26.48 -4.88
N HIS A 173 -23.50 27.11 -3.99
CA HIS A 173 -22.07 27.46 -4.20
C HIS A 173 -21.17 26.24 -4.42
N THR A 174 -21.62 25.06 -4.02
CA THR A 174 -20.82 23.84 -3.91
C THR A 174 -21.09 22.84 -5.04
N GLY A 175 -22.06 23.14 -5.88
CA GLY A 175 -22.34 22.38 -7.09
C GLY A 175 -21.40 22.75 -8.24
N GLY A 176 -21.04 21.73 -9.02
CA GLY A 176 -20.35 21.90 -10.30
C GLY A 176 -18.82 21.96 -10.19
N ALA A 177 -18.18 21.91 -11.36
CA ALA A 177 -16.74 21.74 -11.49
C ALA A 177 -15.96 23.05 -11.71
N SER A 178 -16.63 24.18 -11.93
CA SER A 178 -15.98 25.40 -12.43
C SER A 178 -15.50 26.36 -11.33
N CYS A 179 -15.09 25.85 -10.17
CA CYS A 179 -14.71 26.65 -9.00
C CYS A 179 -13.60 27.68 -9.33
N ALA A 180 -12.67 27.28 -10.20
CA ALA A 180 -11.55 28.10 -10.66
C ALA A 180 -11.95 29.33 -11.51
N THR A 181 -13.23 29.44 -11.88
CA THR A 181 -13.76 30.64 -12.55
C THR A 181 -13.78 31.83 -11.61
N CYS A 182 -14.10 31.59 -10.33
CA CYS A 182 -14.25 32.64 -9.32
C CYS A 182 -13.14 32.59 -8.29
N HIS A 183 -12.50 31.44 -8.09
CA HIS A 183 -11.46 31.26 -7.08
C HIS A 183 -10.08 31.05 -7.70
N THR A 184 -9.06 31.64 -7.08
CA THR A 184 -7.66 31.35 -7.39
C THR A 184 -7.17 30.10 -6.66
N SER A 185 -5.99 29.62 -7.03
CA SER A 185 -5.36 28.51 -6.32
C SER A 185 -5.03 28.89 -4.89
N LEU A 186 -5.35 27.98 -3.97
CA LEU A 186 -5.07 28.11 -2.55
C LEU A 186 -3.58 28.37 -2.27
N ALA A 187 -2.69 27.79 -3.07
CA ALA A 187 -1.25 27.94 -2.93
C ALA A 187 -0.75 29.37 -3.19
N THR A 188 -1.56 30.21 -3.84
CA THR A 188 -1.19 31.59 -4.20
C THR A 188 -1.55 32.60 -3.11
N VAL A 189 -2.35 32.19 -2.11
CA VAL A 189 -2.82 33.10 -1.05
C VAL A 189 -2.00 32.89 0.22
N PRO A 190 -1.23 33.88 0.68
CA PRO A 190 -0.44 33.74 1.89
C PRO A 190 -1.34 33.74 3.13
N ALA A 191 -1.10 32.79 4.04
CA ALA A 191 -1.56 32.82 5.43
C ALA A 191 -3.09 32.93 5.64
N LEU A 192 -3.89 32.22 4.85
CA LEU A 192 -5.30 32.01 5.16
C LEU A 192 -5.46 31.29 6.51
N SER A 193 -6.35 31.79 7.36
CA SER A 193 -6.73 31.09 8.59
C SER A 193 -7.55 29.85 8.25
N GLN A 194 -7.46 28.77 9.05
CA GLN A 194 -8.28 27.58 8.83
C GLN A 194 -9.80 27.90 8.86
N ALA A 195 -10.21 28.96 9.58
CA ALA A 195 -11.59 29.44 9.65
C ALA A 195 -12.03 30.24 8.41
N SER A 196 -11.09 30.88 7.71
CA SER A 196 -11.32 31.52 6.40
C SER A 196 -11.56 30.49 5.29
N VAL A 197 -11.40 29.22 5.62
CA VAL A 197 -11.31 28.10 4.69
C VAL A 197 -12.09 26.90 5.23
N ASP A 198 -13.31 27.16 5.71
CA ASP A 198 -14.33 26.12 5.88
C ASP A 198 -14.68 25.59 4.48
N PHE A 199 -13.80 24.73 3.95
CA PHE A 199 -13.97 24.11 2.65
C PHE A 199 -15.19 23.19 2.71
N VAL A 200 -16.30 23.68 2.17
CA VAL A 200 -17.40 22.80 1.85
C VAL A 200 -16.94 21.91 0.72
N ARG A 201 -16.78 20.63 1.05
CA ARG A 201 -16.48 19.58 0.09
C ARG A 201 -17.60 19.56 -0.97
N PRO A 202 -17.29 19.70 -2.27
CA PRO A 202 -18.29 19.60 -3.32
C PRO A 202 -19.08 18.29 -3.24
N ALA A 203 -20.35 18.32 -3.63
CA ALA A 203 -21.24 17.16 -3.49
C ALA A 203 -20.79 15.91 -4.28
N ASP A 204 -20.01 16.11 -5.36
CA ASP A 204 -19.48 15.04 -6.21
C ASP A 204 -18.12 14.48 -5.73
N HIS A 205 -17.46 15.13 -4.78
CA HIS A 205 -16.07 14.85 -4.37
C HIS A 205 -15.85 13.41 -3.89
N ASP A 206 -16.79 12.83 -3.13
CA ASP A 206 -16.65 11.48 -2.56
C ASP A 206 -17.38 10.40 -3.36
N THR A 207 -17.90 10.75 -4.53
CA THR A 207 -18.61 9.77 -5.36
C THR A 207 -17.62 8.74 -5.92
N PRO A 208 -17.94 7.44 -5.89
CA PRO A 208 -17.09 6.42 -6.50
C PRO A 208 -16.78 6.71 -7.98
N GLU A 209 -17.75 7.27 -8.70
CA GLU A 209 -17.61 7.67 -10.09
C GLU A 209 -16.55 8.76 -10.29
N PHE A 210 -16.50 9.75 -9.39
CA PHE A 210 -15.47 10.77 -9.41
C PHE A 210 -14.09 10.16 -9.11
N LEU A 211 -13.95 9.44 -7.98
CA LEU A 211 -12.65 8.95 -7.51
C LEU A 211 -12.05 7.86 -8.41
N ALA A 212 -12.86 6.97 -8.98
CA ALA A 212 -12.39 5.85 -9.80
C ALA A 212 -12.38 6.15 -11.31
N GLY A 213 -13.08 7.20 -11.75
CA GLY A 213 -13.25 7.54 -13.16
C GLY A 213 -12.73 8.94 -13.48
N LEU A 214 -13.44 9.96 -13.03
CA LEU A 214 -13.26 11.34 -13.52
C LEU A 214 -11.98 12.03 -13.01
N HIS A 215 -11.58 11.77 -11.77
CA HIS A 215 -10.40 12.39 -11.14
C HIS A 215 -9.08 11.97 -11.78
N GLY A 216 -9.04 10.83 -12.47
CA GLY A 216 -7.86 10.30 -13.16
C GLY A 216 -7.92 10.40 -14.69
N ASP A 217 -8.97 11.00 -15.25
CA ASP A 217 -9.17 11.08 -16.70
C ASP A 217 -8.53 12.36 -17.27
N GLU A 218 -7.54 12.23 -18.14
CA GLU A 218 -6.80 13.39 -18.69
C GLU A 218 -7.65 14.35 -19.52
N GLU A 219 -8.77 13.89 -20.10
CA GLU A 219 -9.67 14.73 -20.91
C GLU A 219 -10.67 15.50 -20.03
N LEU A 220 -10.99 14.97 -18.85
CA LEU A 220 -11.99 15.52 -17.93
C LEU A 220 -11.38 16.18 -16.69
N PHE A 221 -10.10 15.96 -16.43
CA PHE A 221 -9.40 16.48 -15.26
C PHE A 221 -9.07 17.96 -15.41
N GLU A 222 -9.75 18.80 -14.64
CA GLU A 222 -9.47 20.23 -14.52
C GLU A 222 -8.66 20.50 -13.24
N GLN A 223 -7.33 20.52 -13.36
CA GLN A 223 -6.41 20.70 -12.23
C GLN A 223 -6.70 22.00 -11.43
N SER A 224 -7.11 23.07 -12.11
CA SER A 224 -7.44 24.36 -11.51
C SER A 224 -8.61 24.28 -10.52
N ARG A 225 -9.62 23.44 -10.80
CA ARG A 225 -10.74 23.18 -9.88
C ARG A 225 -10.21 22.66 -8.55
N CYS A 226 -9.37 21.62 -8.59
CA CYS A 226 -8.84 21.00 -7.39
C CYS A 226 -7.86 21.94 -6.68
N ALA A 227 -7.04 22.68 -7.44
CA ALA A 227 -6.07 23.63 -6.91
C ALA A 227 -6.69 24.80 -6.13
N THR A 228 -8.02 25.01 -6.27
CA THR A 228 -8.80 25.95 -5.45
C THR A 228 -8.79 25.59 -3.96
N CYS A 229 -8.76 24.29 -3.64
CA CYS A 229 -8.81 23.79 -2.26
C CYS A 229 -7.61 22.91 -1.87
N HIS A 230 -6.93 22.33 -2.85
CA HIS A 230 -5.82 21.41 -2.65
C HIS A 230 -4.50 22.02 -3.12
N THR A 231 -3.50 21.96 -2.28
CA THR A 231 -2.09 22.24 -2.59
C THR A 231 -1.35 20.93 -2.87
N SER A 232 -0.08 21.00 -3.32
CA SER A 232 0.71 19.79 -3.60
C SER A 232 0.80 18.83 -2.41
N ASP A 233 0.91 19.36 -1.19
CA ASP A 233 0.93 18.60 0.06
C ASP A 233 -0.44 17.96 0.39
N ARG A 234 -1.55 18.55 -0.04
CA ARG A 234 -2.89 17.93 0.06
C ARG A 234 -3.04 16.77 -0.93
N CYS A 235 -2.56 16.94 -2.16
CA CYS A 235 -2.54 15.86 -3.13
C CYS A 235 -1.66 14.69 -2.63
N ALA A 236 -0.52 15.01 -2.02
CA ALA A 236 0.40 14.02 -1.47
C ALA A 236 -0.16 13.23 -0.28
N ALA A 237 -1.24 13.70 0.36
CA ALA A 237 -1.92 12.94 1.40
C ALA A 237 -2.74 11.76 0.84
N CYS A 238 -3.12 11.79 -0.44
CA CYS A 238 -3.87 10.71 -1.10
C CYS A 238 -3.03 9.95 -2.14
N HIS A 239 -2.11 10.62 -2.84
CA HIS A 239 -1.30 10.00 -3.89
C HIS A 239 0.03 9.50 -3.35
N VAL A 240 0.32 8.21 -3.53
CA VAL A 240 1.63 7.63 -3.15
C VAL A 240 2.74 8.08 -4.11
N ASP A 241 2.40 8.35 -5.36
CA ASP A 241 3.27 8.84 -6.42
C ASP A 241 3.30 10.38 -6.52
N ALA A 242 3.09 11.09 -5.40
CA ALA A 242 3.02 12.56 -5.33
C ALA A 242 4.21 13.34 -5.92
N GLY A 243 5.31 12.66 -6.27
CA GLY A 243 6.45 13.23 -6.99
C GLY A 243 6.22 13.48 -8.49
N ILE A 244 5.07 13.11 -9.06
CA ILE A 244 4.75 13.43 -10.46
C ILE A 244 4.65 14.95 -10.70
N SER A 245 4.92 15.40 -11.93
CA SER A 245 4.89 16.83 -12.31
C SER A 245 3.53 17.48 -12.01
N GLN A 246 2.44 16.77 -12.25
CA GLN A 246 1.08 17.24 -12.04
C GLN A 246 0.80 17.61 -10.58
N ILE A 247 1.50 17.01 -9.63
CA ILE A 247 1.36 17.34 -8.20
C ILE A 247 2.46 18.27 -7.75
N SER A 248 3.71 18.00 -8.13
CA SER A 248 4.87 18.76 -7.67
C SER A 248 4.95 20.19 -8.22
N GLU A 249 4.31 20.47 -9.37
CA GLU A 249 4.21 21.82 -9.93
C GLU A 249 3.15 22.67 -9.22
N LEU A 250 2.25 22.06 -8.43
CA LEU A 250 1.32 22.80 -7.58
C LEU A 250 2.09 23.43 -6.41
N GLY A 251 1.79 24.70 -6.13
CA GLY A 251 2.36 25.36 -4.97
C GLY A 251 1.99 24.62 -3.67
N ALA A 252 2.96 24.50 -2.76
CA ALA A 252 2.74 23.91 -1.45
C ALA A 252 2.06 24.91 -0.51
N TRP A 253 1.30 24.38 0.45
CA TRP A 253 0.77 25.20 1.53
C TRP A 253 1.92 25.74 2.41
N PRO A 254 1.85 26.99 2.88
CA PRO A 254 2.88 27.55 3.74
C PRO A 254 3.09 26.69 4.99
N ALA A 255 4.35 26.32 5.25
CA ALA A 255 4.76 25.30 6.23
C ALA A 255 4.37 25.57 7.71
N SER A 256 3.77 26.72 8.03
CA SER A 256 3.40 27.13 9.38
C SER A 256 2.03 26.63 9.86
N THR A 257 1.22 25.98 9.02
CA THR A 257 -0.14 25.56 9.37
C THR A 257 -0.27 24.04 9.28
N PHE A 258 -0.63 23.40 10.40
CA PHE A 258 -0.86 21.96 10.47
C PHE A 258 -2.06 21.58 9.59
N LEU A 259 -1.83 20.70 8.62
CA LEU A 259 -2.92 20.07 7.89
C LEU A 259 -3.46 18.90 8.72
N PRO A 260 -4.76 18.85 9.04
CA PRO A 260 -5.34 17.67 9.66
C PRO A 260 -5.16 16.46 8.76
N ALA A 261 -4.92 15.28 9.36
CA ALA A 261 -4.92 14.02 8.63
C ALA A 261 -6.33 13.76 8.07
N TRP A 262 -6.42 13.43 6.78
CA TRP A 262 -7.70 13.19 6.11
C TRP A 262 -7.99 11.69 6.08
N GLU A 263 -9.27 11.35 6.17
CA GLU A 263 -9.73 9.99 5.94
C GLU A 263 -9.71 9.72 4.44
N ASN A 264 -8.80 8.84 4.02
CA ASN A 264 -8.58 8.54 2.61
C ASN A 264 -9.34 7.27 2.23
N THR A 265 -10.03 7.31 1.10
CA THR A 265 -10.68 6.13 0.51
C THR A 265 -10.04 5.82 -0.83
N TYR A 266 -9.52 4.61 -0.99
CA TYR A 266 -8.96 4.12 -2.24
C TYR A 266 -9.98 3.17 -2.88
N PRO A 267 -10.68 3.59 -3.96
CA PRO A 267 -11.57 2.67 -4.67
C PRO A 267 -10.73 1.55 -5.30
N VAL A 268 -11.28 0.35 -5.32
CA VAL A 268 -10.65 -0.81 -5.97
C VAL A 268 -10.91 -0.72 -7.47
N PRO A 269 -9.89 -0.55 -8.33
CA PRO A 269 -10.10 -0.48 -9.77
C PRO A 269 -10.61 -1.80 -10.35
N ALA A 270 -11.38 -1.74 -11.44
CA ALA A 270 -11.90 -2.93 -12.12
C ALA A 270 -10.80 -3.92 -12.56
N SER A 271 -9.55 -3.47 -12.71
CA SER A 271 -8.41 -4.35 -12.97
C SER A 271 -8.21 -5.43 -11.90
N HIS A 272 -8.60 -5.16 -10.65
CA HIS A 272 -8.52 -6.13 -9.54
C HIS A 272 -9.58 -7.24 -9.63
N GLU A 273 -10.63 -7.05 -10.43
CA GLU A 273 -11.66 -8.05 -10.66
C GLU A 273 -11.23 -9.10 -11.72
N ALA A 274 -10.10 -8.87 -12.39
CA ALA A 274 -9.58 -9.80 -13.39
C ALA A 274 -9.25 -11.16 -12.76
N SER A 275 -9.72 -12.24 -13.41
CA SER A 275 -9.43 -13.59 -12.94
C SER A 275 -7.94 -13.89 -13.02
N GLY A 276 -7.36 -14.36 -11.90
CA GLY A 276 -5.93 -14.64 -11.80
C GLY A 276 -5.04 -13.39 -11.72
N PHE A 277 -5.59 -12.22 -11.34
CA PHE A 277 -4.82 -10.99 -11.11
C PHE A 277 -3.58 -11.21 -10.23
N ASP A 278 -3.70 -12.01 -9.16
CA ASP A 278 -2.60 -12.38 -8.26
C ASP A 278 -1.39 -13.04 -8.97
N ARG A 279 -1.61 -13.69 -10.11
CA ARG A 279 -0.56 -14.40 -10.87
C ARG A 279 -0.19 -13.74 -12.18
N ALA A 280 -1.08 -12.92 -12.72
CA ALA A 280 -0.97 -12.35 -14.06
C ALA A 280 -1.36 -10.87 -14.10
N HIS A 281 -1.21 -10.12 -13.01
CA HIS A 281 -1.48 -8.66 -13.01
C HIS A 281 -0.70 -7.92 -14.10
N TRP A 282 0.50 -8.39 -14.48
CA TRP A 282 1.24 -7.85 -15.64
C TRP A 282 0.45 -7.88 -16.96
N SER A 283 -0.47 -8.83 -17.12
CA SER A 283 -1.28 -9.00 -18.33
C SER A 283 -2.47 -8.05 -18.42
N THR A 284 -2.74 -7.29 -17.36
CA THR A 284 -3.80 -6.26 -17.33
C THR A 284 -3.47 -5.01 -18.15
N GLY A 285 -2.27 -4.95 -18.74
CA GLY A 285 -1.88 -3.89 -19.67
C GLY A 285 -1.27 -2.64 -19.02
N GLY A 286 -1.16 -2.61 -17.69
CA GLY A 286 -0.52 -1.51 -16.94
C GLY A 286 0.95 -1.76 -16.59
N THR A 287 1.63 -0.68 -16.22
CA THR A 287 3.00 -0.65 -15.69
C THR A 287 3.01 -0.52 -14.17
N ALA A 288 4.17 -0.72 -13.55
CA ALA A 288 4.31 -0.58 -12.09
C ALA A 288 3.96 0.85 -11.61
N SER A 289 4.18 1.89 -12.43
CA SER A 289 3.80 3.27 -12.10
C SER A 289 2.29 3.46 -12.02
N ASP A 290 1.51 2.77 -12.84
CA ASP A 290 0.03 2.89 -12.84
C ASP A 290 -0.59 2.36 -11.54
N CYS A 291 0.10 1.42 -10.88
CA CYS A 291 -0.29 0.94 -9.55
C CYS A 291 0.24 1.83 -8.42
N SER A 292 1.26 2.65 -8.70
CA SER A 292 1.99 3.41 -7.69
C SER A 292 1.26 4.65 -7.18
N THR A 293 0.13 4.99 -7.81
CA THR A 293 -0.82 5.99 -7.32
C THR A 293 -1.41 5.59 -5.97
N CYS A 294 -1.75 4.30 -5.80
CA CYS A 294 -2.31 3.77 -4.56
C CYS A 294 -1.31 2.92 -3.78
N HIS A 295 -0.42 2.20 -4.45
CA HIS A 295 0.48 1.24 -3.79
C HIS A 295 1.89 1.78 -3.64
N THR A 296 2.47 1.57 -2.45
CA THR A 296 3.89 1.82 -2.23
C THR A 296 4.71 0.64 -2.75
N ARG A 297 6.02 0.86 -2.95
CA ARG A 297 6.97 -0.23 -3.24
C ARG A 297 6.85 -1.38 -2.24
N ASN A 298 6.59 -1.07 -0.97
CA ASN A 298 6.46 -2.05 0.09
C ASN A 298 5.29 -3.01 -0.13
N ASP A 299 4.18 -2.52 -0.67
CA ASP A 299 3.01 -3.36 -1.00
C ASP A 299 3.39 -4.40 -2.05
N CYS A 300 4.19 -4.03 -3.04
CA CYS A 300 4.66 -4.97 -4.05
C CYS A 300 5.65 -5.99 -3.47
N THR A 301 6.50 -5.60 -2.51
CA THR A 301 7.40 -6.53 -1.81
C THR A 301 6.67 -7.54 -0.91
N THR A 302 5.36 -7.37 -0.74
CA THR A 302 4.51 -8.39 -0.13
C THR A 302 4.51 -9.69 -0.94
N CYS A 303 4.65 -9.64 -2.26
CA CYS A 303 4.72 -10.84 -3.11
C CYS A 303 6.03 -10.92 -3.91
N HIS A 304 6.65 -9.80 -4.25
CA HIS A 304 7.90 -9.79 -5.02
C HIS A 304 9.12 -9.77 -4.10
N THR A 305 9.84 -10.89 -4.04
CA THR A 305 11.06 -11.00 -3.24
C THR A 305 12.25 -10.31 -3.91
N PRO A 306 13.21 -9.76 -3.12
CA PRO A 306 14.45 -9.21 -3.65
C PRO A 306 15.31 -10.23 -4.42
N PRO A 307 16.21 -9.77 -5.32
CA PRO A 307 16.49 -8.36 -5.63
C PRO A 307 15.43 -7.76 -6.56
N LEU A 308 15.02 -6.52 -6.26
CA LEU A 308 13.84 -5.89 -6.89
C LEU A 308 14.08 -5.38 -8.30
N ASP A 309 15.34 -5.26 -8.71
CA ASP A 309 15.79 -4.90 -10.05
C ASP A 309 15.37 -5.94 -11.12
N ARG A 310 15.07 -7.17 -10.70
CA ARG A 310 14.51 -8.22 -11.56
C ARG A 310 13.07 -7.93 -12.01
N TRP A 311 12.38 -7.04 -11.31
CA TRP A 311 10.99 -6.70 -11.57
C TRP A 311 10.93 -5.29 -12.18
N TYR A 312 10.50 -5.19 -13.44
CA TYR A 312 10.51 -3.94 -14.20
C TYR A 312 9.86 -2.78 -13.43
N GLY A 313 10.61 -1.69 -13.22
CA GLY A 313 10.13 -0.44 -12.61
C GLY A 313 9.93 -0.45 -11.09
N MET A 314 10.05 -1.61 -10.43
CA MET A 314 9.82 -1.74 -8.99
C MET A 314 10.85 -0.99 -8.12
N ALA A 315 12.09 -0.90 -8.59
CA ALA A 315 13.15 -0.19 -7.90
C ALA A 315 12.95 1.34 -7.91
N ASP A 316 12.08 1.86 -8.76
CA ASP A 316 11.82 3.30 -8.94
C ASP A 316 10.57 3.77 -8.18
N LEU A 317 9.70 2.84 -7.75
CA LEU A 317 8.44 3.17 -7.05
C LEU A 317 8.69 3.84 -5.69
N THR A 318 7.79 4.73 -5.25
CA THR A 318 7.88 5.37 -3.94
C THR A 318 7.90 4.34 -2.80
N PRO A 319 8.95 4.26 -1.97
CA PRO A 319 8.93 3.43 -0.77
C PRO A 319 7.99 4.03 0.27
N ARG A 320 7.39 3.19 1.12
CA ARG A 320 6.44 3.66 2.15
C ARG A 320 7.04 4.69 3.09
N SER A 321 8.34 4.64 3.35
CA SER A 321 9.05 5.62 4.17
C SER A 321 9.14 7.02 3.55
N ALA A 322 8.90 7.15 2.23
CA ALA A 322 8.93 8.42 1.51
C ALA A 322 7.53 8.90 1.08
N ALA A 323 6.49 8.05 1.22
CA ALA A 323 5.12 8.42 0.92
C ALA A 323 4.52 9.19 2.11
N LEU A 324 3.83 10.31 1.83
CA LEU A 324 2.97 11.00 2.79
C LEU A 324 1.59 10.33 2.86
N ALA A 325 1.08 9.87 1.72
CA ALA A 325 -0.13 9.09 1.65
C ALA A 325 0.06 7.73 2.36
N PRO A 326 -0.96 7.25 3.10
CA PRO A 326 -0.92 5.90 3.66
C PRO A 326 -0.90 4.83 2.56
N GLY A 327 -1.44 5.13 1.38
CA GLY A 327 -1.64 4.19 0.29
C GLY A 327 -2.69 3.12 0.59
N ALA A 328 -2.98 2.31 -0.41
CA ALA A 328 -3.73 1.07 -0.27
C ALA A 328 -2.84 0.02 0.40
N GLU A 329 -3.28 -0.48 1.55
CA GLU A 329 -2.53 -1.47 2.32
C GLU A 329 -2.79 -2.89 1.80
N LEU A 330 -1.72 -3.57 1.37
CA LEU A 330 -1.81 -4.99 1.05
C LEU A 330 -1.47 -5.84 2.28
N GLU A 331 -2.46 -6.58 2.78
CA GLU A 331 -2.21 -7.62 3.78
C GLU A 331 -1.77 -8.93 3.12
N ARG A 332 -0.55 -9.40 3.43
CA ARG A 332 -0.13 -10.76 3.08
C ARG A 332 -0.99 -11.76 3.84
N ARG A 333 -1.83 -12.52 3.14
CA ARG A 333 -2.56 -13.64 3.74
C ARG A 333 -2.07 -14.95 3.18
N SER A 334 -1.78 -15.88 4.08
CA SER A 334 -1.46 -17.25 3.71
C SER A 334 -2.67 -17.85 2.97
N PRO A 335 -2.46 -18.63 1.90
CA PRO A 335 -3.53 -19.43 1.30
C PRO A 335 -4.26 -20.26 2.35
N ALA A 336 -5.57 -20.49 2.15
CA ALA A 336 -6.41 -21.23 3.10
C ALA A 336 -5.81 -22.60 3.52
N GLY A 337 -5.09 -23.26 2.59
CA GLY A 337 -4.40 -24.53 2.82
C GLY A 337 -3.31 -24.49 3.91
N HIS A 338 -2.68 -23.35 4.16
CA HIS A 338 -1.57 -23.21 5.12
C HIS A 338 -1.99 -23.47 6.58
N ALA A 339 -3.24 -23.15 6.93
CA ALA A 339 -3.76 -23.36 8.27
C ALA A 339 -4.40 -24.75 8.46
N THR A 340 -4.41 -25.58 7.42
CA THR A 340 -5.05 -26.90 7.47
C THR A 340 -4.23 -27.84 8.36
N PRO A 341 -4.86 -28.54 9.33
CA PRO A 341 -4.18 -29.61 10.06
C PRO A 341 -3.59 -30.63 9.08
N GLY A 342 -2.30 -30.90 9.19
CA GLY A 342 -1.59 -31.82 8.30
C GLY A 342 -0.96 -31.19 7.06
N PHE A 343 -0.98 -29.86 6.88
CA PHE A 343 -0.26 -29.18 5.79
C PHE A 343 1.21 -29.64 5.72
N GLY A 344 1.92 -29.71 6.85
CA GLY A 344 3.31 -30.19 6.90
C GLY A 344 3.52 -31.62 6.36
N VAL A 345 2.47 -32.46 6.31
CA VAL A 345 2.52 -33.84 5.83
C VAL A 345 1.95 -33.99 4.41
N HIS A 346 1.01 -33.13 4.03
CA HIS A 346 0.26 -33.29 2.77
C HIS A 346 0.55 -32.24 1.71
N HIS A 347 1.29 -31.16 2.05
CA HIS A 347 1.66 -30.10 1.11
C HIS A 347 2.51 -30.62 -0.06
N GLN A 348 3.06 -31.83 0.02
CA GLN A 348 3.79 -32.50 -1.07
C GLN A 348 3.00 -32.55 -2.38
N VAL A 349 1.69 -32.87 -2.33
CA VAL A 349 0.85 -32.98 -3.54
C VAL A 349 0.61 -31.59 -4.14
N GLU A 350 0.45 -30.59 -3.28
CA GLU A 350 0.26 -29.20 -3.69
C GLU A 350 1.56 -28.59 -4.22
N ALA A 351 2.71 -28.92 -3.63
CA ALA A 351 4.03 -28.53 -4.08
C ALA A 351 4.39 -29.19 -5.43
N GLU A 352 4.04 -30.47 -5.63
CA GLU A 352 4.29 -31.16 -6.90
C GLU A 352 3.47 -30.56 -8.05
N VAL A 353 2.22 -30.19 -7.78
CA VAL A 353 1.31 -29.61 -8.79
C VAL A 353 1.56 -28.11 -9.00
N SER A 354 2.03 -27.38 -7.98
CA SER A 354 2.05 -25.91 -7.99
C SER A 354 3.23 -25.30 -7.24
N ALA A 355 4.43 -25.88 -7.35
CA ALA A 355 5.66 -25.33 -6.77
C ALA A 355 5.86 -23.83 -7.06
N GLY A 356 5.53 -23.38 -8.29
CA GLY A 356 5.62 -21.98 -8.70
C GLY A 356 4.71 -21.03 -7.89
N ALA A 357 3.56 -21.49 -7.41
CA ALA A 357 2.66 -20.67 -6.58
C ALA A 357 3.22 -20.48 -5.16
N CYS A 358 3.93 -21.48 -4.64
CA CYS A 358 4.65 -21.38 -3.36
C CYS A 358 5.86 -20.46 -3.51
N ALA A 359 6.58 -20.56 -4.64
CA ALA A 359 7.75 -19.76 -4.95
C ALA A 359 7.48 -18.25 -5.06
N THR A 360 6.20 -17.85 -5.17
CA THR A 360 5.79 -16.44 -5.05
C THR A 360 6.13 -15.86 -3.68
N CYS A 361 5.99 -16.64 -2.60
CA CYS A 361 6.24 -16.17 -1.23
C CYS A 361 7.48 -16.81 -0.58
N HIS A 362 7.91 -17.97 -1.07
CA HIS A 362 8.98 -18.78 -0.50
C HIS A 362 10.17 -18.87 -1.46
N THR A 363 11.38 -18.83 -0.92
CA THR A 363 12.62 -19.11 -1.66
C THR A 363 12.96 -20.59 -1.62
N GLU A 364 13.88 -21.05 -2.49
CA GLU A 364 14.39 -22.44 -2.42
C GLU A 364 14.94 -22.78 -1.02
N ASP A 365 15.63 -21.82 -0.38
CA ASP A 365 16.11 -21.95 1.01
C ASP A 365 14.97 -22.17 2.01
N SER A 366 13.76 -21.66 1.74
CA SER A 366 12.60 -21.86 2.61
C SER A 366 12.14 -23.32 2.59
N CYS A 367 12.21 -23.97 1.42
CA CYS A 367 11.94 -25.39 1.27
C CYS A 367 13.06 -26.21 1.93
N ALA A 368 14.32 -25.86 1.62
CA ALA A 368 15.50 -26.52 2.15
C ALA A 368 15.58 -26.46 3.68
N ALA A 369 15.20 -25.35 4.32
CA ALA A 369 15.24 -25.23 5.78
C ALA A 369 14.40 -26.29 6.52
N CYS A 370 13.32 -26.78 5.91
CA CYS A 370 12.50 -27.87 6.46
C CYS A 370 12.95 -29.25 5.95
N HIS A 371 13.25 -29.36 4.64
CA HIS A 371 13.64 -30.63 4.01
C HIS A 371 15.07 -31.08 4.32
N GLU A 372 15.99 -30.15 4.55
CA GLU A 372 17.36 -30.36 5.04
C GLU A 372 17.42 -30.22 6.58
N GLY A 373 16.32 -29.77 7.19
CA GLY A 373 16.20 -29.47 8.61
C GLY A 373 16.00 -30.72 9.47
N VAL A 374 17.11 -31.39 9.80
CA VAL A 374 17.27 -32.55 10.71
C VAL A 374 16.70 -32.36 12.14
N ARG A 375 15.97 -31.27 12.43
CA ARG A 375 15.49 -30.89 13.77
C ARG A 375 14.06 -30.34 13.81
N SER A 376 13.23 -30.56 12.78
CA SER A 376 11.83 -30.17 12.85
C SER A 376 11.07 -31.08 13.84
N PRO A 377 10.41 -30.55 14.89
CA PRO A 377 9.60 -31.33 15.84
C PRO A 377 8.34 -31.96 15.21
N VAL A 378 8.16 -31.78 13.90
CA VAL A 378 7.05 -32.35 13.12
C VAL A 378 7.33 -33.81 12.72
N TYR A 379 8.60 -34.24 12.63
CA TYR A 379 8.96 -35.59 12.17
C TYR A 379 9.27 -36.58 13.30
N HIS A 380 9.78 -36.11 14.44
CA HIS A 380 9.98 -36.93 15.62
C HIS A 380 9.10 -36.41 16.75
N GLU A 381 8.20 -37.25 17.26
CA GLU A 381 7.39 -36.93 18.44
C GLU A 381 8.32 -36.65 19.65
N PRO A 382 7.99 -35.70 20.53
CA PRO A 382 8.73 -35.52 21.79
C PRO A 382 8.83 -36.84 22.56
N GLY A 383 10.04 -37.26 22.91
CA GLY A 383 10.27 -38.58 23.53
C GLY A 383 10.69 -39.67 22.55
N TYR A 384 10.97 -39.37 21.28
CA TYR A 384 11.46 -40.34 20.28
C TYR A 384 12.67 -41.14 20.78
N GLU A 385 13.51 -40.56 21.63
CA GLU A 385 14.61 -41.24 22.31
C GLU A 385 14.20 -42.53 23.03
N ALA A 386 12.97 -42.63 23.53
CA ALA A 386 12.46 -43.81 24.23
C ALA A 386 11.97 -44.92 23.28
N GLY A 387 11.64 -44.60 22.03
CA GLY A 387 11.01 -45.52 21.06
C GLY A 387 11.89 -45.91 19.88
N HIS A 388 12.88 -45.08 19.52
CA HIS A 388 13.71 -45.24 18.31
C HIS A 388 14.45 -46.59 18.23
N ALA A 389 14.62 -47.26 19.37
CA ALA A 389 15.23 -48.57 19.44
C ALA A 389 14.46 -49.64 18.66
N ALA A 390 13.13 -49.65 18.80
CA ALA A 390 12.26 -50.58 18.09
C ALA A 390 12.19 -50.25 16.60
N ASP A 391 12.23 -48.96 16.23
CA ASP A 391 12.23 -48.50 14.84
C ASP A 391 13.53 -48.87 14.12
N ALA A 392 14.68 -48.67 14.78
CA ALA A 392 15.99 -49.07 14.28
C ALA A 392 16.10 -50.60 14.11
N ALA A 393 15.52 -51.38 15.04
CA ALA A 393 15.54 -52.85 14.96
C ALA A 393 14.57 -53.39 13.90
N SER A 394 13.38 -52.81 13.78
CA SER A 394 12.35 -53.21 12.82
C SER A 394 12.65 -52.76 11.40
N ARG A 395 13.56 -51.80 11.23
CA ARG A 395 13.96 -51.22 9.93
C ARG A 395 12.76 -50.62 9.19
N PHE A 396 11.76 -50.14 9.94
CA PHE A 396 10.52 -49.62 9.40
C PHE A 396 10.72 -48.28 8.65
N MET A 397 11.75 -47.52 9.01
CA MET A 397 12.15 -46.27 8.36
C MET A 397 13.61 -46.34 7.90
N ASP A 398 13.89 -45.78 6.71
CA ASP A 398 15.26 -45.59 6.23
C ASP A 398 15.82 -44.28 6.79
N CYS A 399 16.37 -44.34 8.00
CA CYS A 399 16.92 -43.17 8.67
C CYS A 399 18.09 -42.54 7.88
N SER A 400 18.74 -43.32 7.01
CA SER A 400 19.88 -42.84 6.20
C SER A 400 19.46 -41.91 5.06
N ALA A 401 18.17 -41.85 4.75
CA ALA A 401 17.61 -40.88 3.82
C ALA A 401 17.76 -39.43 4.33
N CYS A 402 17.81 -39.24 5.66
CA CYS A 402 17.88 -37.90 6.28
C CYS A 402 19.05 -37.73 7.27
N HIS A 403 19.61 -38.81 7.83
CA HIS A 403 20.68 -38.77 8.83
C HIS A 403 21.94 -39.49 8.35
N ASP A 404 23.11 -38.95 8.69
CA ASP A 404 24.33 -39.78 8.74
C ASP A 404 24.24 -40.70 9.96
N THR A 405 23.63 -41.86 9.76
CA THR A 405 23.31 -42.82 10.82
C THR A 405 24.55 -43.39 11.50
N VAL A 406 25.71 -43.39 10.83
CA VAL A 406 26.97 -43.85 11.42
C VAL A 406 27.49 -42.82 12.40
N VAL A 407 27.53 -41.53 12.03
CA VAL A 407 28.05 -40.48 12.92
C VAL A 407 27.06 -40.17 14.03
N PHE A 408 25.78 -40.03 13.69
CA PHE A 408 24.73 -39.61 14.62
C PHE A 408 24.48 -40.63 15.73
N CYS A 409 24.19 -41.89 15.38
CA CYS A 409 23.85 -42.92 16.37
C CYS A 409 25.02 -43.13 17.34
N ARG A 410 26.25 -43.12 16.83
CA ARG A 410 27.45 -43.41 17.62
C ARG A 410 27.81 -42.26 18.56
N ALA A 411 27.69 -41.01 18.11
CA ALA A 411 27.88 -39.84 18.97
C ALA A 411 26.89 -39.87 20.14
N CYS A 412 25.60 -40.01 19.87
CA CYS A 412 24.57 -40.06 20.90
C CYS A 412 24.74 -41.27 21.84
N HIS A 413 24.96 -42.48 21.32
CA HIS A 413 25.17 -43.67 22.15
C HIS A 413 26.47 -43.60 22.96
N SER A 414 27.50 -42.92 22.46
CA SER A 414 28.74 -42.69 23.19
C SER A 414 28.54 -41.68 24.32
N GLU A 415 27.86 -40.56 24.05
CA GLU A 415 27.56 -39.52 25.04
C GLU A 415 26.61 -40.03 26.13
N SER A 416 25.68 -40.91 25.78
CA SER A 416 24.77 -41.57 26.72
C SER A 416 25.38 -42.78 27.45
N GLY A 417 26.63 -43.16 27.14
CA GLY A 417 27.32 -44.28 27.79
C GLY A 417 26.75 -45.67 27.48
N ILE A 418 25.99 -45.79 26.38
CA ILE A 418 25.40 -47.06 25.93
C ILE A 418 26.42 -47.89 25.16
N MET A 419 27.42 -47.26 24.51
CA MET A 419 28.45 -47.93 23.72
C MET A 419 29.37 -48.86 24.52
N ASP A 420 29.48 -48.66 25.84
CA ASP A 420 30.30 -49.48 26.74
C ASP A 420 29.53 -50.65 27.36
N GLN A 421 28.25 -50.81 27.02
CA GLN A 421 27.38 -51.87 27.50
C GLN A 421 27.18 -52.92 26.40
N SER A 422 27.04 -54.19 26.79
CA SER A 422 26.52 -55.20 25.86
C SER A 422 25.08 -54.81 25.52
N VAL A 423 24.86 -54.30 24.31
CA VAL A 423 23.51 -54.08 23.79
C VAL A 423 22.78 -55.43 23.75
N GLY A 424 21.62 -55.50 24.41
CA GLY A 424 20.90 -56.75 24.64
C GLY A 424 20.31 -57.40 23.38
N ALA A 425 19.49 -58.44 23.61
CA ALA A 425 18.88 -59.29 22.58
C ALA A 425 18.09 -58.55 21.46
N ALA A 426 17.78 -57.27 21.68
CA ALA A 426 17.03 -56.41 20.76
C ALA A 426 17.81 -56.03 19.49
N TYR A 427 19.14 -56.00 19.56
CA TYR A 427 20.00 -55.60 18.42
C TYR A 427 20.99 -56.69 18.01
N HIS A 428 21.29 -57.61 18.92
CA HIS A 428 22.03 -58.83 18.66
C HIS A 428 21.14 -59.98 19.11
N ASP A 429 21.03 -61.06 18.33
CA ASP A 429 20.23 -62.23 18.72
C ASP A 429 20.87 -63.04 19.89
N ALA A 430 22.03 -62.60 20.39
CA ALA A 430 22.86 -63.29 21.38
C ALA A 430 23.08 -64.77 21.04
N GLU A 431 23.02 -65.10 19.75
CA GLU A 431 23.05 -66.49 19.29
C GLU A 431 24.38 -67.14 19.70
N PRO A 432 24.35 -68.30 20.38
CA PRO A 432 25.56 -69.00 20.82
C PRO A 432 26.53 -69.34 19.68
N LEU A 433 26.07 -69.29 18.43
CA LEU A 433 26.83 -69.58 17.21
C LEU A 433 27.02 -68.36 16.30
N TRP A 434 26.98 -67.13 16.83
CA TRP A 434 27.21 -65.88 16.06
C TRP A 434 28.45 -65.97 15.15
N LEU A 435 29.57 -66.52 15.64
CA LEU A 435 30.80 -66.72 14.85
C LEU A 435 30.58 -67.54 13.56
N LEU A 436 29.59 -68.44 13.53
CA LEU A 436 29.28 -69.29 12.38
C LEU A 436 28.20 -68.69 11.46
N ARG A 437 27.37 -67.77 11.96
CA ARG A 437 26.19 -67.27 11.23
C ARG A 437 26.26 -65.80 10.82
N HIS A 438 27.06 -64.98 11.49
CA HIS A 438 27.17 -63.55 11.18
C HIS A 438 27.64 -63.30 9.75
N GLY A 439 28.45 -64.21 9.17
CA GLY A 439 28.90 -64.08 7.79
C GLY A 439 27.75 -64.21 6.77
N GLN A 440 26.68 -64.94 7.06
CA GLN A 440 25.49 -64.95 6.20
C GLN A 440 24.70 -63.64 6.37
N ALA A 441 24.48 -63.20 7.61
CA ALA A 441 23.77 -61.96 7.90
C ALA A 441 24.48 -60.72 7.30
N ALA A 442 25.80 -60.64 7.43
CA ALA A 442 26.61 -59.56 6.86
C ALA A 442 26.57 -59.51 5.33
N ARG A 443 26.40 -60.65 4.66
CA ARG A 443 26.21 -60.68 3.19
C ARG A 443 24.81 -60.26 2.75
N GLN A 444 23.83 -60.40 3.63
CA GLN A 444 22.46 -60.01 3.34
C GLN A 444 22.26 -58.52 3.59
N THR A 445 22.78 -57.97 4.70
CA THR A 445 22.61 -56.56 5.06
C THR A 445 23.82 -56.05 5.87
N LEU A 446 24.90 -55.64 5.19
CA LEU A 446 26.09 -55.10 5.88
C LEU A 446 25.80 -53.75 6.53
N GLU A 447 24.94 -52.95 5.90
CA GLU A 447 24.52 -51.60 6.26
C GLU A 447 23.96 -51.54 7.68
N GLY A 448 23.21 -52.58 8.08
CA GLY A 448 22.63 -52.68 9.43
C GLY A 448 23.67 -52.94 10.53
N CYS A 449 24.84 -53.49 10.20
CA CYS A 449 25.92 -53.71 11.16
C CYS A 449 26.83 -52.49 11.27
N VAL A 450 27.12 -51.82 10.16
CA VAL A 450 28.03 -50.67 10.10
C VAL A 450 27.44 -49.37 10.66
N SER A 451 26.13 -49.34 10.92
CA SER A 451 25.48 -48.26 11.66
C SER A 451 25.98 -48.14 13.12
N CYS A 452 26.48 -49.25 13.69
CA CYS A 452 27.02 -49.31 15.05
C CYS A 452 28.50 -49.72 15.10
N HIS A 453 28.93 -50.65 14.22
CA HIS A 453 30.29 -51.18 14.18
C HIS A 453 31.18 -50.47 13.16
N GLU A 454 32.45 -50.30 13.52
CA GLU A 454 33.44 -49.73 12.62
C GLU A 454 34.23 -50.79 11.86
N GLN A 455 34.87 -50.34 10.77
CA GLN A 455 35.86 -51.13 10.04
C GLN A 455 36.87 -51.83 10.96
N ARG A 456 37.33 -51.14 12.02
CA ARG A 456 38.29 -51.70 12.98
C ARG A 456 37.76 -52.95 13.69
N ASP A 457 36.46 -53.03 13.95
CA ASP A 457 35.83 -54.16 14.64
C ASP A 457 35.81 -55.38 13.75
N CYS A 458 35.50 -55.20 12.46
CA CYS A 458 35.55 -56.26 11.46
C CYS A 458 37.00 -56.75 11.23
N THR A 459 37.97 -55.84 11.15
CA THR A 459 39.38 -56.19 10.87
C THR A 459 40.06 -56.96 11.99
N ARG A 460 39.51 -56.94 13.21
CA ARG A 460 40.00 -57.81 14.31
C ARG A 460 39.91 -59.29 13.95
N CYS A 461 39.03 -59.68 13.02
CA CYS A 461 38.86 -61.06 12.59
C CYS A 461 39.15 -61.24 11.09
N HIS A 462 38.76 -60.27 10.27
CA HIS A 462 38.77 -60.35 8.81
C HIS A 462 39.97 -59.68 8.10
N SER A 463 41.03 -59.35 8.83
CA SER A 463 42.27 -58.84 8.23
C SER A 463 43.37 -59.91 8.21
N SER A 464 44.44 -59.66 7.45
CA SER A 464 45.66 -60.48 7.47
C SER A 464 46.30 -60.60 8.86
N LEU A 465 46.03 -59.64 9.74
CA LEU A 465 46.47 -59.59 11.14
C LEU A 465 45.39 -59.97 12.15
N GLY A 466 44.16 -60.23 11.69
CA GLY A 466 43.04 -60.55 12.56
C GLY A 466 43.24 -61.88 13.29
N ALA A 467 42.56 -62.03 14.43
CA ALA A 467 42.59 -63.22 15.27
C ALA A 467 42.24 -64.52 14.52
N PHE A 468 41.36 -64.43 13.52
CA PHE A 468 40.91 -65.58 12.72
C PHE A 468 41.41 -65.58 11.27
N ARG A 469 42.00 -64.46 10.80
CA ARG A 469 42.52 -64.28 9.43
C ARG A 469 41.55 -64.73 8.33
N VAL A 470 40.24 -64.52 8.54
CA VAL A 470 39.20 -64.94 7.60
C VAL A 470 39.08 -63.91 6.50
N SER A 471 39.29 -64.30 5.23
CA SER A 471 39.14 -63.36 4.13
C SER A 471 37.69 -62.84 4.04
N PRO A 472 37.48 -61.51 3.97
CA PRO A 472 36.15 -60.92 3.74
C PRO A 472 35.74 -61.02 2.26
N HIS A 473 36.67 -61.39 1.37
CA HIS A 473 36.43 -61.49 -0.06
C HIS A 473 35.66 -62.78 -0.40
N GLY A 474 34.61 -62.64 -1.21
CA GLY A 474 33.82 -63.77 -1.69
C GLY A 474 34.52 -64.57 -2.81
N PRO A 475 33.98 -65.74 -3.17
CA PRO A 475 34.42 -66.47 -4.35
C PRO A 475 34.30 -65.59 -5.61
N GLY A 476 35.39 -65.45 -6.37
CA GLY A 476 35.42 -64.62 -7.58
C GLY A 476 35.82 -63.15 -7.39
N PHE A 477 36.25 -62.75 -6.19
CA PHE A 477 36.88 -61.44 -6.00
C PHE A 477 38.14 -61.31 -6.86
N ASP A 478 38.20 -60.28 -7.71
CA ASP A 478 39.37 -59.93 -8.51
C ASP A 478 40.21 -58.89 -7.75
N PRO A 479 41.31 -59.30 -7.09
CA PRO A 479 42.12 -58.39 -6.31
C PRO A 479 42.82 -57.36 -7.19
N ALA A 480 43.22 -57.70 -8.42
CA ALA A 480 43.95 -56.79 -9.30
C ALA A 480 43.05 -55.63 -9.73
N LEU A 481 41.82 -55.95 -10.17
CA LEU A 481 40.84 -54.93 -10.54
C LEU A 481 40.46 -54.04 -9.34
N ALA A 482 40.34 -54.60 -8.14
CA ALA A 482 40.00 -53.85 -6.94
C ALA A 482 41.15 -52.92 -6.50
N GLN A 483 42.40 -53.40 -6.57
CA GLN A 483 43.59 -52.61 -6.22
C GLN A 483 43.80 -51.45 -7.20
N ASP A 484 43.55 -51.65 -8.50
CA ASP A 484 43.64 -50.58 -9.50
C ASP A 484 42.61 -49.46 -9.24
N LYS A 485 41.45 -49.79 -8.65
CA LYS A 485 40.40 -48.80 -8.30
C LYS A 485 40.69 -48.06 -6.99
N ASN A 486 41.15 -48.77 -5.95
CA ASN A 486 41.42 -48.16 -4.64
C ASN A 486 42.52 -48.92 -3.89
N PRO A 487 43.80 -48.62 -4.15
CA PRO A 487 44.91 -49.34 -3.52
C PRO A 487 45.00 -49.07 -2.01
N ARG A 488 44.48 -47.93 -1.54
CA ARG A 488 44.48 -47.58 -0.11
C ARG A 488 43.55 -48.49 0.69
N ALA A 489 42.41 -48.90 0.13
CA ALA A 489 41.50 -49.82 0.81
C ALA A 489 42.14 -51.16 1.19
N CYS A 490 43.08 -51.65 0.36
CA CYS A 490 43.81 -52.89 0.65
C CYS A 490 44.62 -52.79 1.94
N THR A 491 45.23 -51.63 2.22
CA THR A 491 46.08 -51.41 3.40
C THR A 491 45.31 -51.38 4.73
N LEU A 492 43.98 -51.30 4.69
CA LEU A 492 43.14 -51.41 5.89
C LEU A 492 43.11 -52.83 6.45
N CYS A 493 43.34 -53.83 5.60
CA CYS A 493 43.29 -55.25 5.95
C CYS A 493 44.64 -55.98 5.71
N HIS A 494 45.54 -55.42 4.91
CA HIS A 494 46.82 -56.01 4.52
C HIS A 494 48.01 -55.11 4.90
N LEU A 495 49.01 -55.67 5.61
CA LEU A 495 50.23 -54.93 5.96
C LEU A 495 51.19 -54.71 4.78
N THR A 496 51.18 -55.64 3.83
CA THR A 496 51.99 -55.61 2.62
C THR A 496 51.06 -55.59 1.42
N ASP A 497 51.58 -55.23 0.25
CA ASP A 497 50.82 -55.38 -0.98
C ASP A 497 50.34 -56.83 -1.12
N PRO A 498 49.02 -57.09 -1.09
CA PRO A 498 48.49 -58.45 -1.19
C PRO A 498 48.67 -59.06 -2.59
N ILE A 499 49.04 -58.28 -3.60
CA ILE A 499 49.21 -58.71 -5.00
C ILE A 499 50.71 -58.82 -5.38
N GLY A 500 51.59 -58.26 -4.56
CA GLY A 500 53.05 -58.37 -4.71
C GLY A 500 53.61 -57.64 -5.94
N ARG A 501 53.06 -56.47 -6.27
CA ARG A 501 53.57 -55.58 -7.32
C ARG A 501 54.69 -54.67 -6.85
#